data_AF-A0A1H2Q9K1-F1
#
_entry.id   AF-A0A1H2Q9K1-F1
#
_cell.length_a   1.000
_cell.length_b   1.000
_cell.length_c   1.000
_cell.angle_alpha   90.00
_cell.angle_beta   90.00
_cell.angle_gamma   90.00
#
_symmetry.space_group_name_H-M   'P 1'
#
loop_
_entity.id
_entity.type
_entity.pdbx_description
1 polymer ?
#
loop_
_entity_poly.entity_id
_entity_poly.type
_entity_poly.pdbx_seq_one_letter_code
_entity_poly.pdbx_strand_id
1 'polypeptide(L)'
;MVKILLVLILFLTGCHDQPWQLRDLHLKEETESRQIIALIDTGLSSQLLKKYDDRILDVYNVIKGCEDVEDYHGHGSEMFLLGVSNQYGLLKRGQYVIIKAIDDQGETKPHYLYLALKKAEEMGANIVNMSLGGMNEDREVNRQIEHMVKHHIILLAAAGDFGDKDVLYPACNKHVIGVGAYDRDHEIWKECNTGKGLDCLFPGVNLNLGKHSASGTSYACMIASCYTVRLLDYYAKRDKTLSFGQIKRLLSREDRNWKCRESQKY
;
A
#
# COMPACT_ATOMS: atom_id res chain seq x y z
N MET A 1 57.23 -13.99 -1.40
CA MET A 1 56.01 -13.53 -0.69
C MET A 1 55.05 -12.97 -1.72
N VAL A 2 53.92 -13.63 -1.92
CA VAL A 2 52.86 -13.20 -2.84
C VAL A 2 52.08 -12.06 -2.15
N LYS A 3 52.08 -10.86 -2.73
CA LYS A 3 51.22 -9.76 -2.28
C LYS A 3 49.80 -10.04 -2.80
N ILE A 4 48.90 -10.42 -1.90
CA ILE A 4 47.46 -10.45 -2.17
C ILE A 4 46.99 -9.00 -2.18
N LEU A 5 46.70 -8.47 -3.38
CA LEU A 5 46.01 -7.21 -3.55
C LEU A 5 44.54 -7.43 -3.20
N LEU A 6 44.12 -6.95 -2.03
CA LEU A 6 42.70 -6.90 -1.67
C LEU A 6 42.04 -5.86 -2.58
N VAL A 7 41.44 -6.30 -3.68
CA VAL A 7 40.55 -5.45 -4.49
C VAL A 7 39.26 -5.32 -3.68
N LEU A 8 39.16 -4.24 -2.92
CA LEU A 8 37.89 -3.80 -2.33
C LEU A 8 36.99 -3.40 -3.51
N ILE A 9 36.17 -4.32 -3.99
CA ILE A 9 35.09 -3.99 -4.92
C ILE A 9 34.03 -3.27 -4.08
N LEU A 10 34.20 -1.95 -3.95
CA LEU A 10 33.08 -1.06 -3.63
C LEU A 10 32.08 -1.21 -4.78
N PHE A 11 31.06 -2.04 -4.60
CA PHE A 11 29.83 -1.89 -5.35
C PHE A 11 29.19 -0.58 -4.91
N LEU A 12 29.63 0.52 -5.53
CA LEU A 12 28.79 1.71 -5.69
C LEU A 12 27.70 1.32 -6.70
N THR A 13 26.73 0.48 -6.31
CA THR A 13 25.46 0.43 -7.02
C THR A 13 24.79 1.76 -6.73
N GLY A 14 25.04 2.70 -7.63
CA GLY A 14 24.69 4.10 -7.48
C GLY A 14 23.21 4.27 -7.18
N CYS A 15 22.90 5.30 -6.42
CA CYS A 15 21.56 5.84 -6.19
C CYS A 15 20.80 6.19 -7.50
N HIS A 16 21.39 5.99 -8.68
CA HIS A 16 20.81 6.32 -9.98
C HIS A 16 19.86 5.26 -10.55
N ASP A 17 19.98 3.97 -10.21
CA ASP A 17 19.20 2.89 -10.84
C ASP A 17 17.89 2.55 -10.12
N GLN A 18 17.63 3.11 -8.95
CA GLN A 18 16.37 2.87 -8.25
C GLN A 18 15.23 3.74 -8.80
N PRO A 19 14.00 3.17 -8.96
CA PRO A 19 12.81 3.95 -9.27
C PRO A 19 12.64 5.14 -8.32
N TRP A 20 12.12 6.25 -8.84
CA TRP A 20 12.07 7.51 -8.10
C TRP A 20 11.27 7.38 -6.80
N GLN A 21 10.16 6.62 -6.82
CA GLN A 21 9.31 6.39 -5.66
C GLN A 21 10.06 5.72 -4.50
N LEU A 22 11.06 4.87 -4.77
CA LEU A 22 11.84 4.23 -3.70
C LEU A 22 12.85 5.20 -3.08
N ARG A 23 13.42 6.10 -3.89
CA ARG A 23 14.36 7.13 -3.42
C ARG A 23 13.66 8.16 -2.55
N ASP A 24 12.46 8.53 -2.96
CA ASP A 24 11.64 9.55 -2.33
C ASP A 24 11.25 9.18 -0.89
N LEU A 25 10.89 7.91 -0.68
CA LEU A 25 10.47 7.39 0.62
C LEU A 25 11.61 7.21 1.63
N HIS A 26 12.87 7.48 1.25
CA HIS A 26 14.05 7.37 2.11
C HIS A 26 14.07 6.08 2.97
N LEU A 27 13.69 4.95 2.36
CA LEU A 27 13.37 3.72 3.08
C LEU A 27 14.58 3.17 3.85
N LYS A 28 14.48 3.11 5.19
CA LYS A 28 15.50 2.48 6.06
C LYS A 28 15.63 1.00 5.79
N GLU A 29 16.82 0.41 5.92
CA GLU A 29 17.07 -1.02 5.65
C GLU A 29 15.94 -1.95 6.09
N GLU A 30 15.53 -2.81 5.16
CA GLU A 30 14.46 -3.77 5.40
C GLU A 30 14.91 -4.79 6.44
N THR A 31 13.98 -5.12 7.31
CA THR A 31 14.17 -6.07 8.39
C THR A 31 13.28 -7.29 8.17
N GLU A 32 13.55 -8.40 8.86
CA GLU A 32 12.57 -9.50 8.89
C GLU A 32 11.22 -8.95 9.33
N SER A 33 10.23 -9.06 8.45
CA SER A 33 8.89 -8.55 8.68
C SER A 33 8.04 -9.64 9.31
N ARG A 34 7.21 -9.24 10.27
CA ARG A 34 6.17 -10.10 10.84
C ARG A 34 4.77 -9.59 10.51
N GLN A 35 4.66 -8.56 9.66
CA GLN A 35 3.39 -7.95 9.31
C GLN A 35 2.80 -8.62 8.07
N ILE A 36 1.51 -8.89 8.14
CA ILE A 36 0.73 -9.46 7.03
C ILE A 36 -0.13 -8.34 6.41
N ILE A 37 0.00 -8.16 5.09
CA ILE A 37 -0.88 -7.28 4.31
C ILE A 37 -2.02 -8.12 3.73
N ALA A 38 -3.25 -7.81 4.08
CA ALA A 38 -4.41 -8.22 3.28
C ALA A 38 -4.56 -7.29 2.07
N LEU A 39 -4.44 -7.87 0.87
CA LEU A 39 -4.71 -7.17 -0.38
C LEU A 39 -6.15 -7.46 -0.81
N ILE A 40 -7.04 -6.49 -0.62
CA ILE A 40 -8.43 -6.56 -1.08
C ILE A 40 -8.52 -5.89 -2.45
N ASP A 41 -8.67 -6.69 -3.51
CA ASP A 41 -8.59 -6.23 -4.90
C ASP A 41 -9.32 -7.18 -5.88
N THR A 42 -8.95 -7.18 -7.16
CA THR A 42 -9.48 -8.03 -8.24
C THR A 42 -8.93 -9.46 -8.22
N GLY A 43 -8.05 -9.81 -7.27
CA GLY A 43 -7.45 -11.14 -7.13
C GLY A 43 -5.94 -11.14 -7.38
N LEU A 44 -5.39 -12.32 -7.68
CA LEU A 44 -4.00 -12.49 -8.09
C LEU A 44 -3.88 -13.59 -9.13
N SER A 45 -3.14 -13.32 -10.22
CA SER A 45 -2.95 -14.33 -11.26
C SER A 45 -2.25 -15.60 -10.72
N SER A 46 -2.69 -16.76 -11.21
CA SER A 46 -2.11 -18.06 -10.86
C SER A 46 -0.59 -18.16 -11.10
N GLN A 47 -0.08 -17.41 -12.08
CA GLN A 47 1.36 -17.32 -12.36
C GLN A 47 2.12 -16.63 -11.22
N LEU A 48 1.56 -15.53 -10.69
CA LEU A 48 2.16 -14.81 -9.56
C LEU A 48 1.99 -15.59 -8.26
N LEU A 49 0.83 -16.22 -8.05
CA LEU A 49 0.60 -17.13 -6.92
C LEU A 49 1.69 -18.20 -6.85
N LYS A 50 1.97 -18.87 -7.97
CA LYS A 50 3.02 -19.89 -8.03
C LYS A 50 4.43 -19.32 -7.85
N LYS A 51 4.68 -18.10 -8.34
CA LYS A 51 6.01 -17.47 -8.29
C LYS A 51 6.39 -16.98 -6.89
N TYR A 52 5.40 -16.60 -6.09
CA TYR A 52 5.56 -15.97 -4.78
C TYR A 52 4.82 -16.77 -3.68
N ASP A 53 4.79 -18.09 -3.80
CA ASP A 53 4.11 -19.00 -2.86
C ASP A 53 4.68 -18.90 -1.44
N ASP A 54 5.96 -18.58 -1.30
CA ASP A 54 6.63 -18.30 -0.04
C ASP A 54 6.19 -16.98 0.64
N ARG A 55 5.47 -16.12 -0.10
CA ARG A 55 5.02 -14.79 0.34
C ARG A 55 3.53 -14.70 0.58
N ILE A 56 2.76 -15.68 0.10
CA ILE A 56 1.31 -15.69 0.11
C ILE A 56 0.86 -16.73 1.11
N LEU A 57 0.26 -16.28 2.21
CA LEU A 57 -0.13 -17.15 3.32
C LEU A 57 -1.47 -17.82 3.10
N ASP A 58 -2.41 -17.10 2.47
CA ASP A 58 -3.76 -17.59 2.22
C ASP A 58 -4.44 -16.76 1.11
N VAL A 59 -5.49 -17.31 0.50
CA VAL A 59 -6.28 -16.66 -0.56
C VAL A 59 -7.78 -16.93 -0.39
N TYR A 60 -8.62 -15.94 -0.72
CA TYR A 60 -10.06 -16.15 -0.72
C TYR A 60 -10.80 -15.21 -1.67
N ASN A 61 -11.78 -15.74 -2.37
CA ASN A 61 -12.70 -15.00 -3.21
C ASN A 61 -14.05 -14.88 -2.51
N VAL A 62 -14.36 -13.68 -2.00
CA VAL A 62 -15.62 -13.43 -1.28
C VAL A 62 -16.83 -13.32 -2.23
N ILE A 63 -16.61 -13.13 -3.52
CA ILE A 63 -17.66 -13.05 -4.54
C ILE A 63 -18.19 -14.45 -4.82
N LYS A 64 -17.29 -15.43 -4.99
CA LYS A 64 -17.62 -16.83 -5.29
C LYS A 64 -17.72 -17.73 -4.05
N GLY A 65 -17.17 -17.30 -2.91
CA GLY A 65 -17.12 -18.09 -1.67
C GLY A 65 -16.15 -19.28 -1.74
N CYS A 66 -15.02 -19.13 -2.43
CA CYS A 66 -14.03 -20.19 -2.66
C CYS A 66 -12.60 -19.63 -2.71
N GLU A 67 -11.59 -20.48 -2.95
CA GLU A 67 -10.17 -20.10 -3.04
C GLU A 67 -9.74 -19.68 -4.46
N ASP A 68 -10.66 -19.68 -5.44
CA ASP A 68 -10.37 -19.21 -6.80
C ASP A 68 -10.29 -17.68 -6.86
N VAL A 69 -9.06 -17.15 -6.75
CA VAL A 69 -8.75 -15.72 -6.80
C VAL A 69 -8.11 -15.27 -8.12
N GLU A 70 -8.28 -16.04 -9.21
CA GLU A 70 -7.68 -15.66 -10.50
C GLU A 70 -8.10 -14.23 -10.90
N ASP A 71 -7.12 -13.48 -11.39
CA ASP A 71 -7.25 -12.05 -11.66
C ASP A 71 -7.40 -11.79 -13.16
N TYR A 72 -8.65 -11.75 -13.62
CA TYR A 72 -8.97 -11.45 -15.01
C TYR A 72 -8.96 -9.95 -15.34
N HIS A 73 -8.95 -9.07 -14.33
CA HIS A 73 -8.87 -7.62 -14.51
C HIS A 73 -7.41 -7.15 -14.55
N GLY A 74 -6.54 -7.74 -13.72
CA GLY A 74 -5.09 -7.47 -13.65
C GLY A 74 -4.67 -6.45 -12.60
N HIS A 75 -5.61 -5.71 -11.99
CA HIS A 75 -5.30 -4.62 -11.07
C HIS A 75 -4.68 -5.15 -9.76
N GLY A 76 -5.27 -6.18 -9.16
CA GLY A 76 -4.74 -6.82 -7.96
C GLY A 76 -3.35 -7.43 -8.16
N SER A 77 -3.10 -8.04 -9.31
CA SER A 77 -1.78 -8.54 -9.69
C SER A 77 -0.73 -7.44 -9.78
N GLU A 78 -1.11 -6.26 -10.29
CA GLU A 78 -0.23 -5.11 -10.39
C GLU A 78 0.08 -4.50 -9.01
N MET A 79 -0.93 -4.36 -8.13
CA MET A 79 -0.75 -3.95 -6.74
C MET A 79 0.17 -4.90 -5.99
N PHE A 80 -0.04 -6.21 -6.13
CA PHE A 80 0.82 -7.21 -5.50
C PHE A 80 2.28 -7.08 -5.96
N LEU A 81 2.52 -6.94 -7.27
CA LEU A 81 3.86 -6.73 -7.82
C LEU A 81 4.53 -5.46 -7.30
N LEU A 82 3.78 -4.38 -7.09
CA LEU A 82 4.29 -3.15 -6.48
C LEU A 82 4.77 -3.36 -5.04
N GLY A 83 4.23 -4.37 -4.35
CA GLY A 83 4.71 -4.80 -3.04
C GLY A 83 5.95 -5.70 -3.10
N VAL A 84 6.00 -6.66 -4.02
CA VAL A 84 6.97 -7.79 -3.97
C VAL A 84 8.06 -7.81 -5.04
N SER A 85 7.98 -6.96 -6.07
CA SER A 85 8.93 -6.97 -7.18
C SER A 85 10.37 -6.73 -6.71
N ASN A 86 11.34 -7.47 -7.26
CA ASN A 86 12.75 -7.24 -6.95
C ASN A 86 13.29 -5.92 -7.54
N GLN A 87 12.60 -5.36 -8.55
CA GLN A 87 13.05 -4.16 -9.26
C GLN A 87 12.48 -2.87 -8.65
N TYR A 88 11.21 -2.91 -8.26
CA TYR A 88 10.44 -1.73 -7.82
C TYR A 88 9.57 -2.01 -6.59
N GLY A 89 9.58 -3.24 -6.07
CA GLY A 89 8.79 -3.63 -4.92
C GLY A 89 9.38 -3.09 -3.62
N LEU A 90 8.49 -2.75 -2.68
CA LEU A 90 8.89 -2.11 -1.43
C LEU A 90 9.26 -3.10 -0.32
N LEU A 91 8.78 -4.33 -0.40
CA LEU A 91 8.96 -5.38 0.61
C LEU A 91 9.60 -6.63 0.00
N LYS A 92 10.92 -6.79 0.20
CA LYS A 92 11.64 -8.00 -0.22
C LYS A 92 11.19 -9.25 0.54
N ARG A 93 10.61 -9.12 1.75
CA ARG A 93 10.13 -10.25 2.57
C ARG A 93 8.73 -10.08 3.19
N GLY A 94 7.96 -9.07 2.79
CA GLY A 94 6.56 -8.90 3.22
C GLY A 94 5.67 -10.11 2.93
N GLN A 95 4.74 -10.40 3.83
CA GLN A 95 3.77 -11.48 3.70
C GLN A 95 2.38 -10.93 3.35
N TYR A 96 1.63 -11.70 2.57
CA TYR A 96 0.34 -11.27 2.03
C TYR A 96 -0.72 -12.34 2.20
N VAL A 97 -1.96 -11.88 2.34
CA VAL A 97 -3.16 -12.69 2.09
C VAL A 97 -3.95 -12.01 0.98
N ILE A 98 -4.44 -12.79 0.03
CA ILE A 98 -5.09 -12.25 -1.18
C ILE A 98 -6.59 -12.42 -1.08
N ILE A 99 -7.34 -11.32 -1.17
CA ILE A 99 -8.79 -11.35 -1.06
C ILE A 99 -9.41 -10.73 -2.31
N LYS A 100 -10.00 -11.58 -3.17
CA LYS A 100 -10.75 -11.11 -4.34
C LYS A 100 -12.13 -10.64 -3.89
N ALA A 101 -12.34 -9.32 -3.91
CA ALA A 101 -13.60 -8.66 -3.57
C ALA A 101 -14.10 -7.73 -4.69
N ILE A 102 -13.32 -7.59 -5.76
CA ILE A 102 -13.64 -6.85 -6.97
C ILE A 102 -13.75 -7.86 -8.12
N ASP A 103 -14.83 -7.75 -8.90
CA ASP A 103 -15.07 -8.65 -10.02
C ASP A 103 -14.22 -8.32 -11.24
N ASP A 104 -14.41 -9.08 -12.32
CA ASP A 104 -13.59 -8.99 -13.52
C ASP A 104 -13.89 -7.73 -14.34
N GLN A 105 -14.91 -6.95 -13.98
CA GLN A 105 -15.23 -5.64 -14.56
C GLN A 105 -14.73 -4.48 -13.69
N GLY A 106 -14.06 -4.76 -12.57
CA GLY A 106 -13.61 -3.73 -11.64
C GLY A 106 -14.71 -3.24 -10.71
N GLU A 107 -15.82 -3.98 -10.59
CA GLU A 107 -16.95 -3.60 -9.74
C GLU A 107 -16.94 -4.34 -8.40
N THR A 108 -17.46 -3.68 -7.36
CA THR A 108 -17.64 -4.29 -6.04
C THR A 108 -18.93 -3.80 -5.40
N LYS A 109 -19.32 -4.44 -4.29
CA LYS A 109 -20.52 -4.11 -3.51
C LYS A 109 -20.14 -3.99 -2.04
N PRO A 110 -20.84 -3.15 -1.26
CA PRO A 110 -20.56 -3.02 0.18
C PRO A 110 -20.56 -4.36 0.94
N HIS A 111 -21.45 -5.29 0.56
CA HIS A 111 -21.47 -6.64 1.13
C HIS A 111 -20.16 -7.41 0.91
N TYR A 112 -19.56 -7.34 -0.28
CA TYR A 112 -18.27 -8.00 -0.57
C TYR A 112 -17.13 -7.33 0.19
N LEU A 113 -17.13 -6.00 0.30
CA LEU A 113 -16.16 -5.28 1.12
C LEU A 113 -16.26 -5.69 2.60
N TYR A 114 -17.47 -5.80 3.15
CA TYR A 114 -17.69 -6.30 4.51
C TYR A 114 -17.13 -7.72 4.71
N LEU A 115 -17.44 -8.65 3.80
CA LEU A 115 -16.92 -10.01 3.86
C LEU A 115 -15.39 -10.05 3.72
N ALA A 116 -14.82 -9.20 2.86
CA ALA A 116 -13.39 -9.12 2.63
C ALA A 116 -12.64 -8.61 3.87
N LEU A 117 -13.18 -7.58 4.55
CA LEU A 117 -12.64 -7.09 5.81
C LEU A 117 -12.69 -8.15 6.91
N LYS A 118 -13.83 -8.85 7.02
CA LYS A 118 -13.96 -9.99 7.95
C LYS A 118 -12.95 -11.08 7.64
N LYS A 119 -12.73 -11.38 6.36
CA LYS A 119 -11.78 -12.42 5.94
C LYS A 119 -10.32 -12.01 6.18
N ALA A 120 -9.99 -10.74 5.97
CA ALA A 120 -8.67 -10.19 6.29
C ALA A 120 -8.34 -10.35 7.77
N GLU A 121 -9.29 -10.06 8.66
CA GLU A 121 -9.13 -10.28 10.10
C GLU A 121 -8.97 -11.76 10.44
N GLU A 122 -9.82 -12.65 9.90
CA GLU A 122 -9.72 -14.11 10.11
C GLU A 122 -8.37 -14.68 9.67
N MET A 123 -7.78 -14.11 8.62
CA MET A 123 -6.48 -14.51 8.07
C MET A 123 -5.30 -13.83 8.79
N GLY A 124 -5.54 -13.08 9.86
CA GLY A 124 -4.49 -12.52 10.71
C GLY A 124 -3.80 -11.28 10.13
N ALA A 125 -4.45 -10.54 9.24
CA ALA A 125 -3.86 -9.33 8.66
C ALA A 125 -3.57 -8.27 9.72
N ASN A 126 -2.37 -7.66 9.66
CA ASN A 126 -2.03 -6.49 10.47
C ASN A 126 -2.37 -5.19 9.74
N ILE A 127 -2.30 -5.23 8.42
CA ILE A 127 -2.58 -4.11 7.53
C ILE A 127 -3.55 -4.59 6.45
N VAL A 128 -4.54 -3.77 6.11
CA VAL A 128 -5.43 -4.00 4.97
C VAL A 128 -5.23 -2.89 3.95
N ASN A 129 -4.84 -3.27 2.74
CA ASN A 129 -4.81 -2.39 1.58
C ASN A 129 -6.11 -2.55 0.79
N MET A 130 -6.84 -1.44 0.62
CA MET A 130 -8.06 -1.37 -0.16
C MET A 130 -7.88 -0.42 -1.36
N SER A 131 -7.59 -0.99 -2.52
CA SER A 131 -7.49 -0.23 -3.77
C SER A 131 -8.86 -0.10 -4.45
N LEU A 132 -9.84 0.39 -3.70
CA LEU A 132 -11.23 0.52 -4.14
C LEU A 132 -11.86 1.76 -3.50
N GLY A 133 -12.94 2.23 -4.11
CA GLY A 133 -13.70 3.35 -3.58
C GLY A 133 -15.10 3.43 -4.17
N GLY A 134 -16.05 3.94 -3.40
CA GLY A 134 -17.42 4.22 -3.81
C GLY A 134 -17.99 5.45 -3.12
N MET A 135 -19.14 5.92 -3.59
CA MET A 135 -19.76 7.14 -3.05
C MET A 135 -20.56 6.91 -1.76
N ASN A 136 -21.02 5.68 -1.52
CA ASN A 136 -21.97 5.39 -0.46
C ASN A 136 -21.30 4.69 0.72
N GLU A 137 -21.50 5.25 1.92
CA GLU A 137 -21.16 4.56 3.16
C GLU A 137 -22.07 3.34 3.37
N ASP A 138 -21.56 2.36 4.12
CA ASP A 138 -22.31 1.19 4.53
C ASP A 138 -22.14 0.93 6.02
N ARG A 139 -23.25 0.66 6.70
CA ARG A 139 -23.30 0.52 8.16
C ARG A 139 -22.52 -0.69 8.66
N GLU A 140 -22.60 -1.82 7.96
CA GLU A 140 -21.92 -3.05 8.39
C GLU A 140 -20.43 -2.96 8.08
N VAL A 141 -20.05 -2.36 6.95
CA VAL A 141 -18.64 -2.05 6.67
C VAL A 141 -18.06 -1.11 7.74
N ASN A 142 -18.79 -0.05 8.13
CA ASN A 142 -18.36 0.86 9.20
C ASN A 142 -18.15 0.14 10.54
N ARG A 143 -19.05 -0.76 10.92
CA ARG A 143 -18.90 -1.56 12.15
C ARG A 143 -17.68 -2.48 12.09
N GLN A 144 -17.44 -3.12 10.95
CA GLN A 144 -16.29 -3.99 10.78
C GLN A 144 -14.98 -3.18 10.82
N ILE A 145 -14.94 -2.00 10.20
CA ILE A 145 -13.81 -1.06 10.29
C ILE A 145 -13.52 -0.71 11.76
N GLU A 146 -14.55 -0.32 12.53
CA GLU A 146 -14.39 0.01 13.95
C GLU A 146 -13.92 -1.18 14.78
N HIS A 147 -14.38 -2.40 14.46
CA HIS A 147 -13.95 -3.63 15.10
C HIS A 147 -12.46 -3.90 14.85
N MET A 148 -12.03 -3.86 13.60
CA MET A 148 -10.64 -4.11 13.19
C MET A 148 -9.66 -3.11 13.83
N VAL A 149 -10.03 -1.82 13.90
CA VAL A 149 -9.20 -0.82 14.57
C VAL A 149 -9.06 -1.07 16.08
N LYS A 150 -10.12 -1.55 16.75
CA LYS A 150 -10.03 -1.98 18.17
C LYS A 150 -9.09 -3.16 18.36
N HIS A 151 -8.92 -3.99 17.33
CA HIS A 151 -8.00 -5.13 17.30
C HIS A 151 -6.63 -4.77 16.71
N HIS A 152 -6.31 -3.47 16.64
CA HIS A 152 -5.02 -2.94 16.19
C HIS A 152 -4.66 -3.25 14.72
N ILE A 153 -5.66 -3.54 13.89
CA ILE A 153 -5.47 -3.69 12.44
C ILE A 153 -5.53 -2.30 11.79
N ILE A 154 -4.57 -2.03 10.91
CA ILE A 154 -4.44 -0.75 10.21
C ILE A 154 -5.11 -0.88 8.84
N LEU A 155 -5.95 0.10 8.51
CA LEU A 155 -6.72 0.12 7.28
C LEU A 155 -6.29 1.29 6.42
N LEU A 156 -5.89 1.03 5.17
CA LEU A 156 -5.56 2.05 4.18
C LEU A 156 -6.48 1.89 2.97
N ALA A 157 -6.95 3.00 2.42
CA ALA A 157 -7.74 3.00 1.19
C ALA A 157 -7.34 4.15 0.25
N ALA A 158 -7.43 3.87 -1.04
CA ALA A 158 -7.18 4.84 -2.10
C ALA A 158 -8.22 5.97 -2.06
N ALA A 159 -7.76 7.22 -2.19
CA ALA A 159 -8.64 8.38 -2.10
C ALA A 159 -9.65 8.50 -3.26
N GLY A 160 -9.28 8.01 -4.44
CA GLY A 160 -10.07 8.10 -5.68
C GLY A 160 -9.36 8.93 -6.75
N ASP A 161 -9.68 8.64 -8.02
CA ASP A 161 -8.98 9.13 -9.21
C ASP A 161 -9.91 9.98 -10.12
N PHE A 162 -10.75 10.83 -9.51
CA PHE A 162 -11.82 11.60 -10.17
C PHE A 162 -11.65 13.13 -10.08
N GLY A 163 -10.48 13.61 -9.67
CA GLY A 163 -10.10 15.03 -9.64
C GLY A 163 -10.76 15.82 -8.51
N ASP A 164 -11.43 16.93 -8.83
CA ASP A 164 -12.10 17.87 -7.88
C ASP A 164 -13.35 17.25 -7.20
N LYS A 165 -13.26 15.99 -6.77
CA LYS A 165 -14.28 15.23 -6.07
C LYS A 165 -13.83 14.93 -4.64
N ASP A 166 -14.82 14.69 -3.79
CA ASP A 166 -14.58 14.26 -2.42
C ASP A 166 -13.93 12.87 -2.37
N VAL A 167 -13.08 12.65 -1.36
CA VAL A 167 -12.48 11.35 -1.06
C VAL A 167 -13.56 10.27 -0.96
N LEU A 168 -13.34 9.15 -1.63
CA LEU A 168 -14.30 8.05 -1.69
C LEU A 168 -14.37 7.25 -0.38
N TYR A 169 -15.49 6.57 -0.17
CA TYR A 169 -15.63 5.57 0.86
C TYR A 169 -14.97 4.25 0.41
N PRO A 170 -14.18 3.55 1.27
CA PRO A 170 -14.00 3.77 2.70
C PRO A 170 -12.87 4.72 3.10
N ALA A 171 -12.10 5.28 2.17
CA ALA A 171 -10.99 6.19 2.48
C ALA A 171 -11.39 7.42 3.29
N CYS A 172 -12.60 7.94 3.11
CA CYS A 172 -13.11 9.08 3.88
C CYS A 172 -13.53 8.75 5.32
N ASN A 173 -13.56 7.47 5.71
CA ASN A 173 -13.87 7.06 7.08
C ASN A 173 -12.71 7.46 8.01
N LYS A 174 -13.02 8.11 9.14
CA LYS A 174 -12.03 8.58 10.14
C LYS A 174 -11.09 7.50 10.72
N HIS A 175 -11.48 6.22 10.62
CA HIS A 175 -10.75 5.06 11.09
C HIS A 175 -9.94 4.36 9.99
N VAL A 176 -10.06 4.82 8.75
CA VAL A 176 -9.26 4.41 7.60
C VAL A 176 -8.27 5.53 7.29
N ILE A 177 -7.08 5.17 6.85
CA ILE A 177 -6.08 6.12 6.37
C ILE A 177 -6.34 6.32 4.88
N GLY A 178 -6.88 7.48 4.51
CA GLY A 178 -7.11 7.83 3.10
C GLY A 178 -5.83 8.29 2.44
N VAL A 179 -5.44 7.61 1.34
CA VAL A 179 -4.16 7.83 0.66
C VAL A 179 -4.38 8.45 -0.72
N GLY A 180 -3.82 9.63 -0.93
CA GLY A 180 -3.76 10.29 -2.23
C GLY A 180 -2.41 10.09 -2.92
N ALA A 181 -2.33 10.54 -4.17
CA ALA A 181 -1.16 10.37 -5.02
C ALA A 181 -0.46 11.72 -5.28
N TYR A 182 0.87 11.72 -5.22
CA TYR A 182 1.72 12.79 -5.78
C TYR A 182 2.66 12.26 -6.86
N ASP A 183 3.17 13.19 -7.66
CA ASP A 183 4.19 12.92 -8.68
C ASP A 183 5.61 13.21 -8.21
N ARG A 184 6.58 12.98 -9.10
CA ARG A 184 8.00 13.15 -8.81
C ARG A 184 8.43 14.57 -8.43
N ASP A 185 7.59 15.56 -8.71
CA ASP A 185 7.81 16.97 -8.39
C ASP A 185 7.11 17.36 -7.07
N HIS A 186 6.56 16.37 -6.34
CA HIS A 186 5.75 16.50 -5.13
C HIS A 186 4.46 17.28 -5.32
N GLU A 187 3.96 17.36 -6.55
CA GLU A 187 2.66 17.94 -6.83
C GLU A 187 1.58 16.88 -6.65
N ILE A 188 0.49 17.26 -5.99
CA ILE A 188 -0.68 16.39 -5.88
C ILE A 188 -1.19 16.07 -7.29
N TRP A 189 -1.48 14.80 -7.55
CA TRP A 189 -1.97 14.40 -8.85
C TRP A 189 -3.31 15.07 -9.12
N LYS A 190 -3.45 15.71 -10.28
CA LYS A 190 -4.69 16.43 -10.66
C LYS A 190 -5.96 15.57 -10.65
N GLU A 191 -5.83 14.26 -10.80
CA GLU A 191 -6.97 13.34 -10.74
C GLU A 191 -7.20 12.81 -9.32
N CYS A 192 -6.36 13.12 -8.34
CA CYS A 192 -6.55 12.68 -6.97
C CYS A 192 -7.75 13.40 -6.34
N ASN A 193 -8.70 12.63 -5.82
CA ASN A 193 -9.76 13.17 -4.97
C ASN A 193 -9.16 13.83 -3.71
N THR A 194 -9.78 14.91 -3.26
CA THR A 194 -9.31 15.68 -2.10
C THR A 194 -10.45 15.97 -1.13
N GLY A 195 -10.13 16.55 0.03
CA GLY A 195 -11.12 16.91 1.04
C GLY A 195 -11.08 16.00 2.26
N LYS A 196 -12.24 15.86 2.93
CA LYS A 196 -12.31 15.21 4.24
C LYS A 196 -11.95 13.72 4.13
N GLY A 197 -10.94 13.32 4.91
CA GLY A 197 -10.44 11.95 4.98
C GLY A 197 -9.23 11.67 4.10
N LEU A 198 -8.75 12.65 3.32
CA LEU A 198 -7.41 12.59 2.75
C LEU A 198 -6.39 12.82 3.88
N ASP A 199 -5.62 11.79 4.22
CA ASP A 199 -4.77 11.78 5.41
C ASP A 199 -3.27 11.90 5.11
N CYS A 200 -2.83 11.37 3.97
CA CYS A 200 -1.46 11.46 3.50
C CYS A 200 -1.41 11.32 1.97
N LEU A 201 -0.34 11.84 1.38
CA LEU A 201 0.01 11.62 -0.01
C LEU A 201 1.22 10.70 -0.11
N PHE A 202 1.24 9.84 -1.14
CA PHE A 202 2.35 8.94 -1.44
C PHE A 202 2.67 8.97 -2.94
N PRO A 203 3.85 8.49 -3.37
CA PRO A 203 4.18 8.35 -4.78
C PRO A 203 3.12 7.52 -5.50
N GLY A 204 2.47 8.08 -6.51
CA GLY A 204 1.38 7.39 -7.22
C GLY A 204 1.24 7.77 -8.68
N VAL A 205 2.17 8.54 -9.25
CA VAL A 205 2.06 9.07 -10.61
C VAL A 205 3.29 8.72 -11.43
N ASN A 206 3.08 8.22 -12.65
CA ASN A 206 4.13 7.84 -13.59
C ASN A 206 5.17 6.91 -12.94
N LEU A 207 4.69 5.92 -12.19
CA LEU A 207 5.51 4.89 -11.57
C LEU A 207 6.02 3.95 -12.65
N ASN A 208 7.33 3.73 -12.71
CA ASN A 208 7.92 2.76 -13.63
C ASN A 208 7.79 1.34 -13.07
N LEU A 209 7.02 0.49 -13.74
CA LEU A 209 6.74 -0.90 -13.35
C LEU A 209 7.46 -1.91 -14.27
N GLY A 210 8.55 -1.46 -14.90
CA GLY A 210 9.41 -2.23 -15.77
C GLY A 210 8.91 -2.29 -17.22
N LYS A 211 7.69 -2.77 -17.45
CA LYS A 211 7.12 -2.90 -18.81
C LYS A 211 6.33 -1.68 -19.25
N HIS A 212 5.77 -0.95 -18.31
CA HIS A 212 4.94 0.22 -18.54
C HIS A 212 5.07 1.20 -17.37
N SER A 213 4.44 2.37 -17.52
CA SER A 213 4.27 3.31 -16.42
C SER A 213 2.79 3.41 -16.04
N ALA A 214 2.51 3.62 -14.77
CA ALA A 214 1.14 3.72 -14.26
C ALA A 214 0.98 4.85 -13.24
N SER A 215 -0.27 5.31 -13.12
CA SER A 215 -0.69 6.37 -12.19
C SER A 215 -2.01 5.99 -11.54
N GLY A 216 -2.19 6.33 -10.27
CA GLY A 216 -3.43 6.10 -9.52
C GLY A 216 -3.25 6.23 -8.02
N THR A 217 -4.31 6.62 -7.30
CA THR A 217 -4.31 6.59 -5.83
C THR A 217 -4.24 5.17 -5.28
N SER A 218 -4.61 4.15 -6.06
CA SER A 218 -4.38 2.74 -5.73
C SER A 218 -2.90 2.40 -5.57
N TYR A 219 -2.05 2.88 -6.49
CA TYR A 219 -0.61 2.70 -6.41
C TYR A 219 -0.02 3.39 -5.18
N ALA A 220 -0.45 4.63 -4.92
CA ALA A 220 -0.05 5.37 -3.71
C ALA A 220 -0.47 4.62 -2.44
N CYS A 221 -1.69 4.08 -2.40
CA CYS A 221 -2.21 3.30 -1.27
C CYS A 221 -1.39 2.03 -1.01
N MET A 222 -1.04 1.28 -2.05
CA MET A 222 -0.22 0.09 -1.93
C MET A 222 1.21 0.43 -1.45
N ILE A 223 1.79 1.51 -1.98
CA ILE A 223 3.10 2.01 -1.52
C ILE A 223 3.04 2.44 -0.05
N ALA A 224 1.99 3.17 0.36
CA ALA A 224 1.77 3.56 1.75
C ALA A 224 1.58 2.35 2.67
N SER A 225 0.90 1.30 2.21
CA SER A 225 0.72 0.04 2.95
C SER A 225 2.05 -0.66 3.18
N CYS A 226 2.89 -0.77 2.15
CA CYS A 226 4.24 -1.32 2.28
C CYS A 226 5.15 -0.45 3.18
N TYR A 227 5.08 0.87 3.04
CA TYR A 227 5.80 1.78 3.92
C TYR A 227 5.38 1.59 5.38
N THR A 228 4.08 1.42 5.62
CA THR A 228 3.52 1.16 6.95
C THR A 228 4.09 -0.12 7.55
N VAL A 229 4.21 -1.21 6.79
CA VAL A 229 4.90 -2.43 7.24
C VAL A 229 6.31 -2.11 7.75
N ARG A 230 7.12 -1.42 6.95
CA ARG A 230 8.51 -1.09 7.31
C ARG A 230 8.58 -0.19 8.52
N LEU A 231 7.63 0.75 8.65
CA LEU A 231 7.51 1.61 9.80
C LEU A 231 7.24 0.80 11.07
N LEU A 232 6.26 -0.11 11.03
CA LEU A 232 5.93 -0.96 12.17
C LEU A 232 7.11 -1.85 12.56
N ASP A 233 7.76 -2.51 11.61
CA ASP A 233 8.90 -3.38 11.88
C ASP A 233 10.08 -2.59 12.48
N TYR A 234 10.32 -1.37 12.00
CA TYR A 234 11.36 -0.49 12.54
C TYR A 234 11.13 -0.15 14.02
N TYR A 235 9.89 0.13 14.42
CA TYR A 235 9.54 0.42 15.82
C TYR A 235 9.45 -0.84 16.68
N ALA A 236 8.94 -1.94 16.14
CA ALA A 236 8.83 -3.23 16.83
C ALA A 236 10.22 -3.76 17.25
N LYS A 237 11.24 -3.62 16.41
CA LYS A 237 12.64 -3.95 16.76
C LYS A 237 13.23 -3.16 17.92
N ARG A 238 12.54 -2.12 18.39
CA ARG A 238 12.93 -1.25 19.49
C ARG A 238 11.95 -1.37 20.66
N ASP A 239 11.16 -2.45 20.70
CA ASP A 239 10.13 -2.71 21.70
C ASP A 239 9.11 -1.55 21.82
N LYS A 240 8.81 -0.91 20.68
CA LYS A 240 7.84 0.19 20.60
C LYS A 240 6.66 -0.21 19.74
N THR A 241 5.46 -0.03 20.30
CA THR A 241 4.20 -0.13 19.57
C THR A 241 3.70 1.27 19.22
N LEU A 242 3.22 1.46 18.00
CA LEU A 242 2.61 2.71 17.56
C LEU A 242 1.10 2.64 17.70
N SER A 243 0.50 3.67 18.27
CA SER A 243 -0.95 3.88 18.19
C SER A 243 -1.36 4.31 16.78
N PHE A 244 -2.63 4.09 16.42
CA PHE A 244 -3.21 4.55 15.15
C PHE A 244 -2.92 6.03 14.87
N GLY A 245 -3.10 6.90 15.87
CA GLY A 245 -2.80 8.33 15.73
C GLY A 245 -1.30 8.67 15.59
N GLN A 246 -0.40 7.82 16.05
CA GLN A 246 1.04 7.96 15.76
C GLN A 246 1.36 7.52 14.34
N ILE A 247 0.77 6.41 13.87
CA ILE A 247 0.95 5.91 12.50
C ILE A 247 0.47 6.96 11.50
N LYS A 248 -0.78 7.41 11.64
CA LYS A 248 -1.36 8.45 10.78
C LYS A 248 -0.52 9.72 10.73
N ARG A 249 0.00 10.17 11.89
CA ARG A 249 0.91 11.32 11.94
C ARG A 249 2.28 11.07 11.30
N LEU A 250 2.80 9.85 11.30
CA LEU A 250 4.08 9.54 10.68
C LEU A 250 3.94 9.47 9.16
N LEU A 251 2.86 8.86 8.67
CA LEU A 251 2.52 8.83 7.25
C LEU A 251 2.23 10.23 6.70
N SER A 252 1.52 11.08 7.45
CA SER A 252 1.25 12.47 7.05
C SER A 252 2.46 13.42 7.18
N ARG A 253 3.58 12.97 7.77
CA ARG A 253 4.76 13.81 8.03
C ARG A 253 5.82 13.71 6.95
N GLU A 254 5.76 12.71 6.09
CA GLU A 254 6.60 12.68 4.88
C GLU A 254 6.17 13.74 3.85
N ASP A 255 5.01 14.37 4.03
CA ASP A 255 4.61 15.63 3.37
C ASP A 255 5.38 16.89 3.84
N ARG A 256 6.37 16.80 4.75
CA ARG A 256 7.06 17.98 5.33
C ARG A 256 8.44 18.30 4.75
N ASN A 257 8.57 18.23 3.43
CA ASN A 257 9.51 19.05 2.66
C ASN A 257 8.83 20.16 1.83
N TRP A 258 7.50 20.38 1.98
CA TRP A 258 6.74 21.39 1.23
C TRP A 258 7.09 22.87 1.52
N LYS A 259 7.89 23.20 2.55
CA LYS A 259 8.27 24.61 2.87
C LYS A 259 9.76 24.88 3.10
N CYS A 260 10.66 24.20 2.39
CA CYS A 260 12.06 24.62 2.33
C CYS A 260 12.37 25.64 1.21
N ARG A 261 11.39 26.47 0.80
CA ARG A 261 11.58 27.60 -0.12
C ARG A 261 10.83 28.90 0.23
N GLU A 262 10.42 29.09 1.48
CA GLU A 262 10.02 30.42 1.99
C GLU A 262 10.59 30.65 3.40
N SER A 263 11.90 30.90 3.47
CA SER A 263 12.56 31.69 4.53
C SER A 263 14.06 31.91 4.28
N GLN A 264 14.51 31.83 3.02
CA GLN A 264 15.59 32.70 2.57
C GLN A 264 14.99 34.04 2.14
N LYS A 265 14.63 34.87 3.13
CA LYS A 265 14.65 36.34 3.09
C LYS A 265 14.11 36.87 4.43
N TYR A 266 15.07 37.41 5.19
CA TYR A 266 14.98 38.14 6.46
C TYR A 266 14.89 37.30 7.73
#